data_AF-A0A317N605-F1
#
_entry.id   AF-A0A317N605-F1
#
_cell.length_a   1.000
_cell.length_b   1.000
_cell.length_c   1.000
_cell.angle_alpha   90.00
_cell.angle_beta   90.00
_cell.angle_gamma   90.00
#
_symmetry.space_group_name_H-M   'P 1'
#
loop_
_entity.id
_entity.type
_entity.pdbx_description
1 polymer ?
#
loop_
_entity_poly.entity_id
_entity_poly.type
_entity_poly.pdbx_seq_one_letter_code
_entity_poly.pdbx_strand_id
1 'polypeptide(L)'
;MSENILFAPGHAPAVIDFSPYWRPPAYADGIVIADALIWSDGLPELIDNDQTYQMTLRAMIFRLIGMHELTASKDLSREATPFGPVVDMLTRSRRWR
;
A
#
# COMPACT_ATOMS: atom_id res chain seq x y z
N MET A 1 -6.83 7.25 4.07
CA MET A 1 -6.11 8.22 3.20
C MET A 1 -4.64 8.11 3.55
N SER A 2 -3.70 8.09 2.60
CA SER A 2 -2.26 8.04 2.93
C SER A 2 -1.87 9.28 3.74
N GLU A 3 -1.19 9.11 4.87
CA GLU A 3 -0.75 10.23 5.73
C GLU A 3 0.24 11.18 5.03
N ASN A 4 0.75 10.80 3.86
CA ASN A 4 1.76 11.54 3.10
C ASN A 4 1.20 12.38 1.95
N ILE A 5 -0.13 12.57 1.87
CA ILE A 5 -0.76 13.41 0.86
C ILE A 5 -1.57 14.52 1.55
N LEU A 6 -1.18 15.77 1.29
CA LEU A 6 -1.88 16.96 1.79
C LEU A 6 -2.83 17.52 0.74
N PHE A 7 -4.03 17.88 1.19
CA PHE A 7 -5.06 18.53 0.37
C PHE A 7 -5.31 19.94 0.87
N ALA A 8 -5.45 20.89 -0.04
CA ALA A 8 -5.84 22.26 0.26
C ALA A 8 -6.83 22.78 -0.80
N PRO A 9 -7.85 23.57 -0.42
CA PRO A 9 -8.81 24.12 -1.38
C PRO A 9 -8.14 24.87 -2.53
N GLY A 10 -8.52 24.55 -3.78
CA GLY A 10 -7.98 25.20 -4.98
C GLY A 10 -6.54 24.81 -5.34
N HIS A 11 -5.92 23.85 -4.66
CA HIS A 11 -4.55 23.41 -4.92
C HIS A 11 -4.53 21.92 -5.31
N ALA A 12 -3.54 21.54 -6.11
CA ALA A 12 -3.25 20.14 -6.36
C ALA A 12 -2.79 19.44 -5.06
N PRO A 13 -3.05 18.13 -4.90
CA PRO A 13 -2.53 17.37 -3.76
C PRO A 13 -1.00 17.45 -3.71
N ALA A 14 -0.45 17.62 -2.51
CA ALA A 14 0.99 17.68 -2.28
C ALA A 14 1.49 16.39 -1.64
N VAL A 15 2.57 15.82 -2.18
CA VAL A 15 3.28 14.69 -1.57
C VAL A 15 4.28 15.23 -0.55
N ILE A 16 4.22 14.73 0.69
CA ILE A 16 5.15 15.07 1.77
C ILE A 16 5.96 13.85 2.21
N ASP A 17 6.97 14.07 3.05
CA ASP A 17 7.84 13.03 3.62
C ASP A 17 8.45 12.09 2.56
N PHE A 18 8.88 12.70 1.45
CA PHE A 18 9.46 11.99 0.32
C PHE A 18 10.87 11.48 0.65
N SER A 19 11.03 10.15 0.64
CA SER A 19 12.32 9.48 0.75
C SER A 19 12.73 8.93 -0.63
N PRO A 20 13.64 9.59 -1.37
CA PRO A 20 14.01 9.18 -2.71
C PRO A 20 14.65 7.79 -2.69
N TYR A 21 14.21 6.91 -3.59
CA TYR A 21 14.76 5.57 -3.69
C TYR A 21 14.68 5.02 -5.11
N TRP A 22 15.71 4.26 -5.53
CA TRP A 22 15.75 3.71 -6.88
C TRP A 22 14.90 2.43 -6.99
N ARG A 23 13.76 2.56 -7.67
CA ARG A 23 12.78 1.51 -7.91
C ARG A 23 12.10 1.72 -9.28
N PRO A 24 11.47 0.68 -9.86
CA PRO A 24 10.58 0.87 -11.01
C PRO A 24 9.54 1.94 -10.67
N PRO A 25 9.23 2.88 -11.58
CA PRO A 25 8.25 3.94 -11.31
C PRO A 25 6.89 3.42 -10.81
N ALA A 26 6.42 2.30 -11.37
CA ALA A 26 5.18 1.62 -10.96
C ALA A 26 5.15 1.18 -9.49
N TYR A 27 6.28 1.16 -8.79
CA TYR A 27 6.32 0.89 -7.36
C TYR A 27 5.62 1.99 -6.55
N ALA A 28 5.69 3.25 -7.00
CA ALA A 28 4.99 4.35 -6.36
C ALA A 28 3.46 4.15 -6.41
N ASP A 29 2.94 3.67 -7.55
CA ASP A 29 1.53 3.33 -7.69
C ASP A 29 1.14 2.21 -6.71
N GLY A 30 1.99 1.18 -6.58
CA GLY A 30 1.79 0.11 -5.61
C GLY A 30 1.70 0.60 -4.16
N ILE A 31 2.47 1.61 -3.77
CA ILE A 31 2.40 2.24 -2.44
C ILE A 31 1.04 2.92 -2.24
N VAL A 32 0.60 3.73 -3.20
CA VAL A 32 -0.69 4.43 -3.11
C VAL A 32 -1.85 3.45 -3.06
N ILE A 33 -1.82 2.40 -3.89
CA ILE A 33 -2.83 1.34 -3.92
C ILE A 33 -2.85 0.58 -2.59
N ALA A 34 -1.69 0.16 -2.06
CA ALA A 34 -1.62 -0.54 -0.78
C ALA A 34 -2.18 0.31 0.37
N ASP A 35 -1.81 1.59 0.44
CA ASP A 35 -2.31 2.52 1.45
C ASP A 35 -3.84 2.69 1.37
N ALA A 36 -4.37 2.78 0.14
CA ALA A 36 -5.81 2.88 -0.10
C ALA A 36 -6.54 1.61 0.35
N LEU A 37 -5.99 0.43 0.07
CA LEU A 37 -6.58 -0.86 0.42
C LEU A 37 -6.54 -1.17 1.92
N ILE A 38 -5.46 -0.80 2.61
CA ILE A 38 -5.28 -1.15 4.04
C ILE A 38 -5.96 -0.12 4.96
N TRP A 39 -5.94 1.16 4.62
CA TRP A 39 -6.33 2.24 5.54
C TRP A 39 -7.43 3.18 5.01
N SER A 40 -8.08 2.81 3.91
CA SER A 40 -9.16 3.62 3.30
C SER A 40 -10.23 2.69 2.72
N ASP A 41 -11.20 3.25 1.98
CA ASP A 41 -12.28 2.49 1.34
C ASP A 41 -11.84 1.60 0.16
N GLY A 42 -10.53 1.52 -0.12
CA GLY A 42 -9.96 0.67 -1.15
C GLY A 42 -10.21 1.13 -2.59
N LEU A 43 -9.28 0.77 -3.49
CA LEU A 43 -9.41 0.94 -4.95
C LEU A 43 -8.90 -0.32 -5.68
N PRO A 44 -9.53 -1.49 -5.45
CA PRO A 44 -9.05 -2.77 -5.95
C PRO A 44 -9.01 -2.87 -7.47
N GLU A 45 -9.81 -2.08 -8.18
CA GLU A 45 -9.86 -1.99 -9.64
C GLU A 45 -8.55 -1.48 -10.27
N LEU A 46 -7.69 -0.82 -9.49
CA LEU A 46 -6.35 -0.39 -9.94
C LEU A 46 -5.36 -1.55 -10.03
N ILE A 47 -5.72 -2.73 -9.51
CA ILE A 47 -4.95 -3.96 -9.64
C ILE A 47 -5.46 -4.73 -10.86
N ASP A 48 -5.10 -4.22 -12.04
CA ASP A 48 -5.64 -4.65 -13.33
C ASP A 48 -4.69 -5.56 -14.15
N ASN A 49 -3.43 -5.67 -13.74
CA ASN A 49 -2.40 -6.43 -14.44
C ASN A 49 -1.34 -6.98 -13.48
N ASP A 50 -0.43 -7.81 -14.01
CA ASP A 50 0.61 -8.45 -13.19
C ASP A 50 1.58 -7.44 -12.56
N GLN A 51 1.87 -6.32 -13.22
CA GLN A 51 2.76 -5.30 -12.70
C GLN A 51 2.12 -4.59 -11.50
N THR A 52 0.88 -4.12 -11.62
CA THR A 52 0.15 -3.46 -10.52
C THR A 52 -0.05 -4.42 -9.35
N TYR A 53 -0.38 -5.69 -9.62
CA TYR A 53 -0.43 -6.73 -8.60
C TYR A 53 0.90 -6.93 -7.86
N GLN A 54 2.00 -7.12 -8.61
CA GLN A 54 3.32 -7.37 -8.05
C GLN A 54 3.89 -6.16 -7.30
N MET A 55 3.57 -4.93 -7.73
CA MET A 55 4.00 -3.70 -7.05
C MET A 55 3.20 -3.49 -5.76
N THR A 56 1.88 -3.71 -5.78
CA THR A 56 1.03 -3.63 -4.58
C THR A 56 1.48 -4.64 -3.53
N LEU A 57 1.78 -5.89 -3.90
CA LEU A 57 2.31 -6.89 -2.96
C LEU A 57 3.62 -6.44 -2.30
N ARG A 58 4.56 -5.89 -3.09
CA ARG A 58 5.83 -5.38 -2.56
C ARG A 58 5.61 -4.20 -1.63
N ALA A 59 4.70 -3.30 -1.98
CA ALA A 59 4.33 -2.16 -1.14
C ALA A 59 3.71 -2.61 0.19
N MET A 60 2.81 -3.60 0.18
CA MET A 60 2.24 -4.17 1.41
C MET A 60 3.33 -4.76 2.32
N ILE A 61 4.28 -5.52 1.76
CA ILE A 61 5.42 -6.06 2.53
C ILE A 61 6.25 -4.93 3.14
N PHE A 62 6.55 -3.90 2.35
CA PHE A 62 7.29 -2.73 2.84
C PHE A 62 6.54 -2.02 3.97
N ARG A 63 5.22 -1.84 3.86
CA ARG A 63 4.40 -1.21 4.92
C ARG A 63 4.37 -2.05 6.19
N LEU A 64 4.21 -3.36 6.08
CA LEU A 64 4.22 -4.25 7.25
C LEU A 64 5.58 -4.18 7.98
N ILE A 65 6.68 -4.33 7.24
CA ILE A 65 8.02 -4.28 7.82
C ILE A 65 8.31 -2.88 8.39
N GLY A 66 8.03 -1.82 7.63
CA GLY A 66 8.26 -0.45 8.08
C GLY A 66 7.47 -0.11 9.35
N MET A 67 6.22 -0.57 9.44
CA MET A 67 5.40 -0.41 10.65
C MET A 67 5.97 -1.21 11.83
N HIS A 68 6.45 -2.43 11.60
CA HIS A 68 7.11 -3.23 12.63
C HIS A 68 8.35 -2.53 13.20
N GLU A 69 9.22 -2.04 12.32
CA GLU A 69 10.44 -1.31 12.71
C GLU A 69 10.12 -0.03 13.49
N LEU A 70 9.05 0.69 13.12
CA LEU A 70 8.64 1.93 13.80
C LEU A 70 7.98 1.68 15.16
N THR A 71 7.21 0.61 15.29
CA THR A 71 6.47 0.32 16.53
C THR A 71 7.27 -0.53 17.52
N ALA A 72 8.32 -1.21 17.06
CA ALA A 72 9.13 -2.17 17.81
C ALA A 72 8.29 -3.21 18.58
N SER A 73 7.07 -3.47 18.10
CA SER A 73 6.13 -4.32 18.82
C SER A 73 6.52 -5.78 18.63
N LYS A 74 6.35 -6.58 19.69
CA LYS A 74 6.67 -8.02 19.64
C LYS A 74 5.52 -8.85 19.03
N ASP A 75 4.40 -8.21 18.71
CA ASP A 75 3.18 -8.85 18.24
C ASP A 75 2.93 -8.54 16.75
N LEU A 76 3.70 -9.23 15.91
CA LEU A 76 3.55 -9.19 14.46
C LEU A 76 2.16 -9.60 13.99
N SER A 77 1.46 -10.47 14.73
CA SER A 77 0.10 -10.90 14.37
C SER A 77 -0.91 -9.77 14.50
N ARG A 78 -0.80 -8.96 15.56
CA ARG A 78 -1.64 -7.77 15.74
C ARG A 78 -1.34 -6.72 14.67
N GLU A 79 -0.07 -6.52 14.35
CA GLU A 79 0.37 -5.62 13.28
C GLU A 79 -0.11 -6.06 11.89
N ALA A 80 -0.12 -7.37 11.61
CA ALA A 80 -0.59 -7.89 10.33
C ALA A 80 -2.12 -7.87 10.18
N THR A 81 -2.88 -7.63 11.26
CA THR A 81 -4.35 -7.69 11.24
C THR A 81 -5.00 -6.81 10.16
N PRO A 82 -4.60 -5.54 9.96
CA PRO A 82 -5.16 -4.70 8.90
C PRO A 82 -4.88 -5.21 7.48
N PHE A 83 -3.82 -6.01 7.29
CA PHE A 83 -3.43 -6.55 5.98
C PHE A 83 -4.25 -7.78 5.59
N GLY A 84 -4.82 -8.49 6.56
CA GLY A 84 -5.56 -9.74 6.36
C GLY A 84 -6.66 -9.66 5.29
N PRO A 85 -7.61 -8.71 5.40
CA PRO A 85 -8.68 -8.56 4.39
C PRO A 85 -8.16 -8.31 2.97
N VAL A 86 -7.04 -7.59 2.83
CA VAL A 86 -6.42 -7.30 1.53
C VAL A 86 -5.75 -8.54 0.95
N VAL A 87 -5.05 -9.34 1.79
CA VAL A 87 -4.48 -10.63 1.38
C VAL A 87 -5.57 -11.60 0.93
N ASP A 88 -6.67 -11.68 1.69
CA ASP A 88 -7.84 -12.48 1.35
C ASP A 88 -8.46 -12.05 0.01
N MET A 89 -8.60 -10.74 -0.20
CA MET A 89 -9.07 -10.19 -1.46
C MET A 89 -8.16 -10.60 -2.62
N LEU A 90 -6.85 -10.39 -2.51
CA LEU A 90 -5.86 -10.68 -3.55
C LEU A 90 -5.72 -12.18 -3.86
N THR A 91 -5.92 -13.04 -2.88
CA THR A 91 -5.87 -14.50 -3.07
C THR A 91 -7.14 -15.05 -3.73
N ARG A 92 -8.31 -14.46 -3.44
CA ARG A 92 -9.58 -14.81 -4.10
C ARG A 92 -9.70 -14.24 -5.51
N SER A 93 -9.10 -13.07 -5.75
CA SER A 93 -9.17 -12.36 -7.04
C SER A 93 -8.12 -12.82 -8.05
N ARG A 94 -7.25 -13.79 -7.71
CA ARG A 94 -6.26 -14.40 -8.62
C ARG A 94 -6.96 -15.10 -9.80
N ARG A 95 -7.29 -14.29 -10.81
CA ARG A 95 -7.99 -14.68 -12.04
C ARG A 95 -7.04 -15.12 -13.15
N TRP A 96 -5.73 -15.11 -12.91
CA TRP A 96 -4.69 -15.35 -13.90
C TRP A 96 -3.86 -16.58 -13.52
N ARG A 97 -4.11 -17.67 -14.26
CA ARG A 97 -3.14 -18.76 -14.51
C ARG A 97 -2.53 -18.52 -15.88
#